data_AF-A0A537DT50-F1
#
_entry.id   AF-A0A537DT50-F1
#
_cell.length_a   1.000
_cell.length_b   1.000
_cell.length_c   1.000
_cell.angle_alpha   90.00
_cell.angle_beta   90.00
_cell.angle_gamma   90.00
#
_symmetry.space_group_name_H-M   'P 1'
#
loop_
_entity.id
_entity.type
_entity.pdbx_description
1 polymer ?
#
loop_
_entity_poly.entity_id
_entity_poly.type
_entity_poly.pdbx_seq_one_letter_code
_entity_poly.pdbx_strand_id
1 'polypeptide(L)' 'MAGNSTKKSSTKHLTRGFRRMSGEAKVNLAVDMSSTVAAITMDSIRDRHPGISEAKLLELARKRFKSGCRVR' A
#
# COMPACT_ATOMS: atom_id res chain seq x y z
N MET A 1 -41.55 -1.77 -2.29
CA MET A 1 -40.49 -1.79 -3.32
C MET A 1 -39.50 -0.68 -3.01
N ALA A 2 -38.49 -0.93 -2.17
CA ALA A 2 -37.49 0.06 -1.78
C ALA A 2 -36.18 -0.21 -2.54
N GLY A 3 -35.72 0.78 -3.30
CA GLY A 3 -34.57 0.68 -4.19
C GLY A 3 -33.24 0.67 -3.44
N ASN A 4 -32.46 -0.39 -3.62
CA ASN A 4 -31.07 -0.45 -3.18
C ASN A 4 -30.17 0.26 -4.21
N SER A 5 -29.80 1.51 -3.91
CA SER A 5 -28.81 2.27 -4.69
C SER A 5 -27.40 1.78 -4.36
N THR A 6 -26.79 1.07 -5.31
CA THR A 6 -25.42 0.54 -5.20
C THR A 6 -24.40 1.65 -5.45
N LYS A 7 -23.68 2.09 -4.41
CA LYS A 7 -22.50 2.96 -4.53
C LYS A 7 -21.34 2.20 -5.20
N LYS A 8 -21.35 2.07 -6.52
CA LYS A 8 -20.27 1.52 -7.36
C LYS A 8 -19.73 2.57 -8.36
N SER A 9 -19.13 3.66 -7.87
CA SER A 9 -18.62 4.71 -8.79
C SER A 9 -17.20 5.24 -8.53
N SER A 10 -16.54 4.96 -7.40
CA SER A 10 -15.23 5.59 -7.11
C SER A 10 -14.03 4.96 -7.84
N THR A 11 -14.08 3.66 -8.14
CA THR A 11 -12.94 2.94 -8.74
C THR A 11 -12.74 3.22 -10.23
N LYS A 12 -13.80 3.57 -10.96
CA LYS A 12 -13.74 3.85 -12.40
C LYS A 12 -12.95 5.13 -12.72
N HIS A 13 -12.96 6.11 -11.82
CA HIS A 13 -12.30 7.41 -12.05
C HIS A 13 -10.77 7.32 -11.90
N LEU A 14 -10.28 6.58 -10.91
CA LEU A 14 -8.85 6.38 -10.65
C LEU A 14 -8.14 5.70 -11.82
N THR A 15 -8.77 4.68 -12.42
CA THR A 15 -8.19 3.96 -13.57
C THR A 15 -8.07 4.81 -14.83
N ARG A 16 -8.90 5.86 -14.98
CA ARG A 16 -8.88 6.76 -16.14
C ARG A 16 -7.83 7.86 -15.98
N GLY A 17 -7.65 8.38 -14.76
CA GLY A 17 -6.58 9.31 -14.41
C GLY A 17 -5.20 8.66 -14.52
N PHE A 18 -5.02 7.46 -13.96
CA PHE A 18 -3.75 6.74 -14.02
C PHE A 18 -3.30 6.45 -15.45
N ARG A 19 -4.22 6.07 -16.36
CA ARG A 19 -3.87 5.85 -17.78
C ARG A 19 -3.31 7.09 -18.48
N ARG A 20 -3.73 8.29 -18.05
CA ARG A 20 -3.31 9.57 -18.64
C ARG A 20 -2.02 10.14 -18.03
N MET A 21 -1.50 9.53 -16.97
CA MET A 21 -0.22 9.94 -16.38
C MET A 21 0.97 9.54 -17.26
N SER A 22 2.01 10.39 -17.29
CA SER A 22 3.30 10.03 -17.88
C SER A 22 3.94 8.84 -17.15
N GLY A 23 4.84 8.14 -17.82
CA GLY A 23 5.55 7.01 -17.21
C GLY A 23 6.28 7.41 -15.92
N GLU A 24 6.98 8.53 -15.94
CA GLU A 24 7.68 9.09 -14.77
C GLU A 24 6.73 9.42 -13.62
N ALA A 25 5.59 10.06 -13.91
CA ALA A 25 4.61 10.38 -12.88
C ALA A 25 4.02 9.12 -12.23
N LYS A 26 3.85 8.03 -12.99
CA LYS A 26 3.41 6.74 -12.44
C LYS A 26 4.47 6.12 -11.53
N VAL A 27 5.74 6.22 -11.89
CA VAL A 27 6.85 5.71 -11.08
C VAL A 27 6.94 6.51 -9.78
N ASN A 28 6.92 7.83 -9.84
CA ASN A 28 6.94 8.69 -8.64
C ASN A 28 5.77 8.36 -7.72
N LEU A 29 4.56 8.24 -8.26
CA LEU A 29 3.39 7.81 -7.49
C LEU A 29 3.58 6.44 -6.85
N ALA A 30 4.13 5.46 -7.58
CA ALA A 30 4.40 4.14 -7.04
C ALA A 30 5.43 4.17 -5.91
N VAL A 31 6.46 5.01 -6.01
CA VAL A 31 7.47 5.22 -4.96
C VAL A 31 6.83 5.84 -3.71
N ASP A 32 6.02 6.89 -3.88
CA ASP A 32 5.34 7.57 -2.77
C ASP A 32 4.39 6.62 -2.03
N MET A 33 3.60 5.87 -2.79
CA MET A 33 2.69 4.86 -2.22
C MET A 33 3.47 3.76 -1.50
N SER A 34 4.56 3.27 -2.08
CA SER A 34 5.40 2.22 -1.47
C SER A 34 6.06 2.70 -0.18
N SER A 35 6.56 3.94 -0.16
CA SER A 35 7.13 4.59 1.02
C SER A 35 6.10 4.72 2.15
N THR A 36 4.89 5.16 1.82
CA THR A 36 3.78 5.28 2.78
C THR A 36 3.41 3.93 3.38
N VAL A 37 3.28 2.89 2.56
CA VAL A 37 2.98 1.52 3.04
C VAL A 37 4.11 0.97 3.90
N ALA A 38 5.37 1.26 3.55
CA ALA A 38 6.53 0.88 4.36
C ALA A 38 6.50 1.51 5.75
N ALA A 39 6.22 2.82 5.84
CA ALA A 39 6.10 3.54 7.10
C ALA A 39 5.00 2.93 7.98
N ILE A 40 3.78 2.81 7.46
CA ILE A 40 2.65 2.21 8.19
C ILE A 40 2.97 0.79 8.66
N THR A 41 3.65 0.00 7.83
CA THR A 41 4.04 -1.37 8.19
C THR A 41 5.02 -1.36 9.36
N MET A 42 6.04 -0.51 9.34
CA MET A 42 7.03 -0.40 10.41
C MET A 42 6.38 0.07 11.72
N ASP A 43 5.50 1.08 11.66
CA ASP A 43 4.77 1.56 12.84
C ASP A 43 3.89 0.46 13.42
N SER A 44 3.15 -0.28 12.59
CA SER A 44 2.34 -1.41 13.04
C SER A 44 3.15 -2.55 13.71
N ILE A 45 4.44 -2.70 13.36
CA ILE A 45 5.33 -3.68 13.98
C ILE A 45 5.84 -3.13 15.31
N ARG A 46 6.17 -1.84 15.39
CA ARG A 46 6.57 -1.16 16.63
C ARG A 46 5.47 -1.22 17.68
N ASP A 47 4.21 -0.99 17.29
CA ASP A 47 3.06 -1.07 18.19
C ASP A 47 2.90 -2.45 18.85
N ARG A 48 3.28 -3.52 18.15
CA ARG A 48 3.21 -4.90 18.65
C ARG A 48 4.47 -5.34 19.39
N HIS A 49 5.58 -4.63 19.19
CA HIS A 49 6.90 -4.98 19.73
C HIS A 49 7.61 -3.73 20.28
N PRO A 50 7.21 -3.23 21.47
CA PRO A 50 7.87 -2.10 22.09
C PRO A 50 9.34 -2.43 22.37
N GLY A 51 10.25 -1.50 22.06
CA GLY A 51 11.70 -1.67 22.27
C GLY A 51 12.40 -2.58 21.26
N ILE A 52 11.75 -2.94 20.14
CA ILE A 52 12.40 -3.70 19.07
C ILE A 52 13.60 -2.93 18.49
N SER A 53 14.72 -3.64 18.25
CA SER A 53 15.87 -3.06 17.57
C SER A 53 15.58 -2.77 16.10
N GLU A 54 16.19 -1.73 15.56
CA GLU A 54 15.98 -1.31 14.17
C GLU A 54 16.28 -2.43 13.16
N ALA A 55 17.38 -3.18 13.37
CA ALA A 55 17.74 -4.30 12.51
C ALA A 55 16.63 -5.37 12.45
N LYS A 56 16.02 -5.68 13.61
CA LYS A 56 14.96 -6.69 13.71
C LYS A 56 13.63 -6.16 13.17
N LEU A 57 13.35 -4.86 13.32
CA LEU A 57 12.22 -4.19 12.70
C LEU A 57 12.28 -4.28 11.17
N LEU A 58 13.43 -3.98 10.58
CA LEU A 58 13.65 -4.07 9.14
C LEU A 58 13.53 -5.51 8.64
N GLU A 59 14.05 -6.49 9.39
CA GLU A 59 13.91 -7.91 9.03
C GLU A 59 12.44 -8.35 8.99
N LEU A 60 11.64 -7.97 10.00
CA LEU A 60 10.20 -8.28 10.04
C LEU A 60 9.43 -7.57 8.93
N ALA A 61 9.75 -6.31 8.65
CA ALA A 61 9.16 -5.56 7.54
C ALA A 61 9.45 -6.26 6.19
N ARG A 62 10.71 -6.64 5.94
CA ARG A 62 11.13 -7.39 4.74
C ARG A 62 10.39 -8.73 4.61
N LYS A 63 10.25 -9.47 5.71
CA LYS A 63 9.48 -10.72 5.75
C LYS A 63 8.02 -10.50 5.34
N ARG A 64 7.37 -9.44 5.84
CA ARG A 64 5.99 -9.09 5.44
C ARG A 64 5.89 -8.77 3.95
N PHE A 65 6.77 -7.93 3.41
CA PHE A 65 6.74 -7.61 1.98
C PHE A 65 7.00 -8.85 1.10
N LYS A 66 7.97 -9.69 1.47
CA LYS A 66 8.28 -10.93 0.73
C LYS A 66 7.10 -11.91 0.73
N SER A 67 6.34 -11.99 1.82
CA SER A 67 5.17 -12.87 1.92
C SER A 67 3.99 -12.43 1.05
N GLY A 68 3.84 -11.12 0.82
CA GLY A 68 2.81 -10.56 -0.06
C GLY A 68 3.14 -10.65 -1.55
N CYS A 69 4.41 -10.79 -1.91
CA CYS A 69 4.88 -10.91 -3.30
C CYS A 69 4.85 -12.33 -3.85
N ARG A 70 4.14 -13.28 -3.22
CA ARG A 70 3.99 -14.64 -3.78
C ARG A 70 3.14 -14.53 -5.04
N VAL A 71 3.82 -14.42 -6.18
CA VAL A 71 3.24 -14.54 -7.53
C VAL A 71 2.45 -15.84 -7.56
N ARG A 72 1.12 -15.71 -7.72
CA ARG A 72 0.24 -16.81 -8.10
C ARG A 72 0.12 -16.83 -9.61
#